data_AF-A0A0R2TLF5-F1
#
_entry.id   AF-A0A0R2TLF5-F1
#
_cell.length_a   1.000
_cell.length_b   1.000
_cell.length_c   1.000
_cell.angle_alpha   90.00
_cell.angle_beta   90.00
_cell.angle_gamma   90.00
#
_symmetry.space_group_name_H-M   'P 1'
#
loop_
_entity.id
_entity.type
_entity.pdbx_description
1 polymer ?
#
loop_
_entity_poly.entity_id
_entity_poly.type
_entity_poly.pdbx_seq_one_letter_code
_entity_poly.pdbx_strand_id
1 'polypeptide(L)'
;MRFWSFLLIFLTVFLVQQTKAESLSDAMIAAYKNSNLLAQNRTVLRAADEELATAVSDLRPIFAYSASRVYVGEKSGVNVDTFANYLTLSGSIELHNFGRGKLSKAAAQEFILSARQTLVGVEQSVLLTAVNAFVDVRLRRKLSVCVKTTTG
;
A
#
# COMPACT_ATOMS: atom_id res chain seq x y z
N MET A 1 26.73 41.64 26.42
CA MET A 1 27.15 40.33 26.95
C MET A 1 26.89 39.25 25.91
N ARG A 2 27.98 38.67 25.40
CA ARG A 2 28.13 37.30 24.85
C ARG A 2 27.54 36.99 23.46
N PHE A 3 28.16 37.60 22.46
CA PHE A 3 28.26 37.17 21.05
C PHE A 3 29.00 35.81 20.85
N TRP A 4 28.99 34.89 21.84
CA TRP A 4 29.95 33.77 21.92
C TRP A 4 29.48 32.42 21.34
N SER A 5 28.29 32.32 20.73
CA SER A 5 27.79 31.02 20.22
C SER A 5 28.08 30.74 18.73
N PHE A 6 28.92 31.53 18.06
CA PHE A 6 29.30 31.27 16.66
C PHE A 6 30.59 30.43 16.48
N LEU A 7 31.22 29.95 17.55
CA LEU A 7 32.54 29.29 17.53
C LEU A 7 32.51 27.74 17.55
N LEU A 8 31.42 27.09 17.14
CA LEU A 8 31.38 25.61 17.01
C LEU A 8 30.93 25.13 15.62
N ILE A 9 31.34 25.87 14.59
CA ILE A 9 31.63 25.24 13.30
C ILE A 9 33.05 24.67 13.41
N PHE A 10 33.24 23.38 13.71
CA PHE A 10 34.39 22.62 13.17
C PHE A 10 34.48 21.11 13.43
N LEU A 11 33.59 20.46 14.18
CA LEU A 11 33.76 19.01 14.42
C LEU A 11 32.93 18.14 13.46
N THR A 12 33.43 18.08 12.24
CA THR A 12 33.63 16.83 11.47
C THR A 12 32.64 15.69 11.72
N VAL A 13 31.63 15.57 10.85
CA VAL A 13 31.48 14.39 9.97
C VAL A 13 30.75 14.86 8.71
N PHE A 14 31.49 15.49 7.78
CA PHE A 14 31.11 15.34 6.38
C PHE A 14 31.47 13.90 6.05
N LEU A 15 30.51 12.98 6.23
CA LEU A 15 30.50 11.75 5.46
C LEU A 15 30.39 12.23 4.02
N VAL A 16 31.54 12.42 3.38
CA VAL A 16 31.66 12.35 1.94
C VAL A 16 31.19 10.95 1.62
N GLN A 17 29.87 10.81 1.47
CA GLN A 17 29.28 9.77 0.68
C GLN A 17 29.98 9.97 -0.66
N GLN A 18 30.97 9.12 -0.93
CA GLN A 18 31.48 8.97 -2.28
C GLN A 18 30.23 8.72 -3.10
N THR A 19 29.79 9.75 -3.82
CA THR A 19 28.77 9.64 -4.83
C THR A 19 29.39 8.74 -5.87
N LYS A 20 29.18 7.42 -5.69
CA LYS A 20 29.52 6.44 -6.69
C LYS A 20 28.85 6.93 -7.95
N ALA A 21 29.60 6.93 -9.05
CA ALA A 21 29.04 7.26 -10.34
C ALA A 21 27.88 6.30 -10.57
N GLU A 22 26.64 6.77 -10.34
CA GLU A 22 25.46 5.95 -10.49
C GLU A 22 25.47 5.38 -11.91
N SER A 23 25.39 4.06 -11.98
CA SER A 23 25.19 3.35 -13.24
C SER A 23 23.73 3.51 -13.66
N LEU A 24 23.44 3.41 -14.96
CA LEU A 24 22.06 3.37 -15.45
C LEU A 24 21.24 2.29 -14.72
N SER A 25 21.84 1.13 -14.50
CA SER A 25 21.21 0.02 -13.75
C SER A 25 20.83 0.40 -12.32
N ASP A 26 21.67 1.17 -11.63
CA ASP A 26 21.43 1.61 -10.26
C ASP A 26 20.31 2.65 -10.20
N ALA A 27 20.29 3.57 -11.16
CA ALA A 27 19.19 4.54 -11.33
C ALA A 27 17.85 3.85 -11.60
N MET A 28 17.83 2.79 -12.44
CA MET A 28 16.61 2.00 -12.70
C MET A 28 16.14 1.23 -11.46
N ILE A 29 17.06 0.64 -10.69
CA ILE A 29 16.74 -0.07 -9.45
C ILE A 29 16.20 0.91 -8.39
N ALA A 30 16.83 2.08 -8.26
CA ALA A 30 16.40 3.12 -7.33
C ALA A 30 15.00 3.64 -7.68
N ALA A 31 14.72 3.87 -8.97
CA ALA A 31 13.40 4.28 -9.45
C ALA A 31 12.32 3.20 -9.19
N TYR A 32 12.62 1.93 -9.44
CA TYR A 32 11.69 0.83 -9.18
C TYR A 32 11.38 0.68 -7.68
N LYS A 33 12.39 0.77 -6.81
CA LYS A 33 12.22 0.60 -5.36
C LYS A 33 11.51 1.77 -4.67
N ASN A 34 11.72 2.99 -5.15
CA ASN A 34 11.23 4.21 -4.49
C ASN A 34 10.05 4.90 -5.22
N SER A 35 9.49 4.28 -6.26
CA SER A 35 8.36 4.86 -6.98
C SER A 35 7.07 4.80 -6.15
N ASN A 36 6.54 5.97 -5.78
CA ASN A 36 5.25 6.10 -5.10
C ASN A 36 4.09 5.58 -5.99
N LEU A 37 4.17 5.78 -7.30
CA LEU A 37 3.15 5.30 -8.24
C LEU A 37 3.11 3.77 -8.29
N LEU A 38 4.27 3.12 -8.26
CA LEU A 38 4.36 1.66 -8.23
C LEU A 38 3.81 1.09 -6.92
N ALA A 39 4.13 1.73 -5.80
CA ALA A 39 3.60 1.37 -4.49
C ALA A 39 2.06 1.44 -4.48
N GLN A 40 1.47 2.51 -5.03
CA GLN A 40 0.02 2.65 -5.15
C GLN A 40 -0.61 1.52 -5.98
N ASN A 41 -0.06 1.20 -7.16
CA ASN A 41 -0.61 0.11 -7.98
C ASN A 41 -0.49 -1.27 -7.29
N ARG A 42 0.54 -1.50 -6.48
CA ARG A 42 0.64 -2.72 -5.65
C ARG A 42 -0.39 -2.76 -4.53
N THR A 43 -0.77 -1.61 -3.94
CA THR A 43 -1.87 -1.58 -2.97
C THR A 43 -3.21 -1.93 -3.60
N VAL A 44 -3.42 -1.56 -4.86
CA VAL A 44 -4.60 -1.98 -5.65
C VAL A 44 -4.60 -3.49 -5.86
N LEU A 45 -3.45 -4.10 -6.17
CA LEU A 45 -3.36 -5.57 -6.25
C LEU A 45 -3.69 -6.25 -4.92
N ARG A 46 -3.25 -5.70 -3.78
CA ARG A 46 -3.62 -6.22 -2.46
C ARG A 46 -5.13 -6.14 -2.23
N ALA A 47 -5.76 -5.02 -2.60
CA ALA A 47 -7.21 -4.88 -2.51
C ALA A 47 -7.95 -5.89 -3.39
N ALA A 48 -7.43 -6.17 -4.60
CA ALA A 48 -7.98 -7.20 -5.49
C ALA A 48 -7.83 -8.62 -4.90
N ASP A 49 -6.69 -8.93 -4.27
CA ASP A 49 -6.48 -10.21 -3.58
C ASP A 49 -7.43 -10.37 -2.37
N GLU A 50 -7.73 -9.28 -1.65
CA GLU A 50 -8.72 -9.25 -0.57
C GLU A 50 -10.14 -9.54 -1.09
N GLU A 51 -10.49 -9.07 -2.28
CA GLU A 51 -11.79 -9.34 -2.91
C GLU A 51 -11.94 -10.81 -3.34
N LEU A 52 -10.86 -11.45 -3.82
CA LEU A 52 -10.86 -12.90 -4.06
C LEU A 52 -11.09 -13.68 -2.77
N ALA A 53 -10.51 -13.26 -1.65
CA ALA A 53 -10.73 -13.89 -0.36
C ALA A 53 -12.21 -13.79 0.08
N THR A 54 -12.85 -12.63 -0.14
CA THR A 54 -14.28 -12.44 0.09
C THR A 54 -15.13 -13.38 -0.77
N ALA A 55 -14.85 -13.43 -2.09
CA ALA A 55 -15.57 -14.32 -3.00
C ALA A 55 -15.42 -15.81 -2.63
N VAL A 56 -14.27 -16.19 -2.07
CA VAL A 56 -14.02 -17.56 -1.56
C VAL A 56 -14.73 -17.79 -0.21
N SER A 57 -14.85 -16.80 0.65
CA SER A 57 -15.56 -16.95 1.93
C SER A 57 -17.07 -17.14 1.74
N ASP A 58 -17.66 -16.59 0.69
CA ASP A 58 -19.08 -16.77 0.37
C ASP A 58 -19.44 -18.22 0.01
N LEU A 59 -18.44 -19.01 -0.44
CA LEU A 59 -18.60 -20.44 -0.70
C LEU A 59 -18.44 -21.30 0.56
N ARG A 60 -18.17 -20.69 1.72
CA ARG A 60 -17.96 -21.36 3.01
C ARG A 60 -19.15 -21.13 3.93
N PRO A 61 -19.34 -21.98 4.96
CA PRO A 61 -20.34 -21.73 5.98
C PRO A 61 -20.06 -20.42 6.70
N ILE A 62 -21.11 -19.63 6.92
CA ILE A 62 -21.04 -18.36 7.66
C ILE A 62 -21.56 -18.62 9.07
N PHE A 63 -20.74 -18.30 10.07
CA PHE A 63 -21.12 -18.35 11.49
C PHE A 63 -21.30 -16.92 11.99
N ALA A 64 -22.46 -16.65 12.59
CA ALA A 64 -22.78 -15.37 13.20
C ALA A 64 -23.08 -15.57 14.68
N TYR A 65 -22.59 -14.65 15.51
CA TYR A 65 -22.90 -14.62 16.93
C TYR A 65 -23.51 -13.28 17.30
N SER A 66 -24.44 -13.29 18.25
CA SER A 66 -25.01 -12.07 18.82
C SER A 66 -25.16 -12.22 20.32
N ALA A 67 -24.86 -11.14 21.04
CA ALA A 67 -25.08 -11.02 22.47
C ALA A 67 -25.99 -9.83 22.71
N SER A 68 -27.08 -10.02 23.45
CA SER A 68 -27.98 -8.94 23.82
C SER A 68 -28.36 -9.02 25.29
N ARG A 69 -28.64 -7.87 25.89
CA ARG A 69 -29.15 -7.75 27.25
C ARG A 69 -30.43 -6.96 27.19
N VAL A 70 -31.48 -7.52 27.78
CA VAL A 70 -32.78 -6.85 27.94
C VAL A 70 -32.95 -6.52 29.41
N TYR A 71 -33.30 -5.25 29.66
CA TYR A 71 -33.63 -4.73 30.97
C TYR A 71 -35.13 -4.44 31.01
N VAL A 72 -35.82 -4.99 32.00
CA VAL A 72 -37.23 -4.67 32.26
C VAL A 72 -37.32 -4.19 33.70
N GLY A 73 -37.50 -2.88 33.87
CA GLY A 73 -37.77 -2.26 35.16
C GLY A 73 -39.28 -2.00 35.31
N GLU A 74 -39.91 -2.63 36.30
CA GLU A 74 -41.35 -2.47 36.56
C GLU A 74 -41.57 -1.40 37.64
N LYS A 75 -42.31 -0.33 37.33
CA LYS A 75 -42.67 0.74 38.28
C LYS A 75 -44.08 0.53 38.83
N SER A 76 -44.30 -0.53 39.60
CA SER A 76 -45.58 -0.69 40.31
C SER A 76 -45.37 -1.37 41.65
N GLY A 77 -45.16 -0.56 42.70
CA GLY A 77 -45.20 -0.95 44.12
C GLY A 77 -44.07 -1.87 44.64
N VAL A 78 -43.45 -2.68 43.77
CA VAL A 78 -42.33 -3.57 44.07
C VAL A 78 -41.23 -3.30 43.05
N ASN A 79 -40.09 -2.81 43.50
CA ASN A 79 -38.92 -2.62 42.62
C ASN A 79 -38.31 -4.00 42.34
N VAL A 80 -38.76 -4.68 41.29
CA VAL A 80 -38.08 -5.86 40.76
C VAL A 80 -37.31 -5.45 39.52
N ASP A 81 -35.99 -5.50 39.63
CA ASP A 81 -35.10 -5.27 38.51
C ASP A 81 -34.82 -6.60 37.81
N THR A 82 -35.29 -6.77 36.57
CA THR A 82 -35.08 -7.99 35.78
C THR A 82 -34.13 -7.76 34.63
N PHE A 83 -33.01 -8.47 34.66
CA PHE A 83 -32.04 -8.54 33.57
C PHE A 83 -32.13 -9.91 32.88
N ALA A 84 -32.33 -9.91 31.57
CA ALA A 84 -32.21 -11.11 30.74
C ALA A 84 -31.00 -10.95 29.79
N ASN A 85 -30.10 -11.93 29.80
CA ASN A 85 -28.96 -11.98 28.89
C ASN A 85 -29.19 -13.08 27.85
N TYR A 86 -29.01 -12.76 26.57
CA TYR A 86 -29.14 -13.69 25.47
C TYR A 86 -27.80 -13.80 24.73
N LEU A 87 -27.37 -15.02 24.46
CA LEU A 87 -26.25 -15.34 23.60
C LEU A 87 -26.75 -16.30 22.52
N THR A 88 -26.65 -15.90 21.26
CA THR A 88 -27.09 -16.70 20.12
C THR A 88 -25.91 -16.95 19.19
N LEU A 89 -25.78 -18.20 18.72
CA LEU A 89 -24.85 -18.61 17.68
C LEU A 89 -25.67 -19.24 16.55
N SER A 90 -25.55 -18.71 15.34
CA SER A 90 -26.20 -19.24 14.15
C SER A 90 -25.17 -19.58 13.07
N GLY A 91 -25.46 -20.61 12.29
CA GLY A 91 -24.64 -21.03 11.15
C GLY A 91 -25.51 -21.24 9.93
N SER A 92 -25.09 -20.71 8.78
CA SER A 92 -25.77 -20.92 7.50
C SER A 92 -24.78 -21.42 6.45
N ILE A 93 -25.24 -22.29 5.55
CA ILE A 93 -24.47 -22.81 4.42
C ILE A 93 -25.37 -22.88 3.18
N GLU A 94 -24.88 -22.35 2.06
CA GLU A 94 -25.58 -22.50 0.78
C GLU A 94 -25.21 -23.85 0.15
N LEU A 95 -26.17 -24.77 0.07
CA LEU A 95 -25.94 -26.12 -0.47
C LEU A 95 -25.81 -26.13 -1.99
N HIS A 96 -26.54 -25.26 -2.67
CA HIS A 96 -26.56 -25.22 -4.13
C HIS A 96 -26.87 -23.82 -4.67
N ASN A 97 -25.97 -23.30 -5.52
CA ASN A 97 -26.09 -21.96 -6.11
C ASN A 97 -25.89 -21.94 -7.63
N PHE A 98 -26.17 -23.05 -8.34
CA PHE A 98 -26.07 -23.17 -9.81
C PHE A 98 -24.75 -22.65 -10.43
N GLY A 99 -23.64 -22.72 -9.69
CA GLY A 99 -22.33 -22.30 -10.19
C GLY A 99 -22.03 -20.81 -10.05
N ARG A 100 -22.95 -19.99 -9.52
CA ARG A 100 -22.72 -18.55 -9.30
C ARG A 100 -21.46 -18.28 -8.47
N GLY A 101 -21.24 -19.04 -7.40
CA GLY A 101 -20.06 -18.87 -6.55
C GLY A 101 -18.75 -19.19 -7.29
N LYS A 102 -18.74 -20.21 -8.15
CA LYS A 102 -17.57 -20.55 -8.97
C LYS A 102 -17.26 -19.46 -9.99
N LEU A 103 -18.29 -18.91 -10.63
CA LEU A 103 -18.15 -17.81 -11.59
C LEU A 103 -17.68 -16.51 -10.93
N SER A 104 -18.20 -16.19 -9.73
CA SER A 104 -17.75 -15.02 -8.95
C SER A 104 -16.27 -15.12 -8.59
N LYS A 105 -15.83 -16.30 -8.08
CA LYS A 105 -14.41 -16.57 -7.83
C LYS A 105 -13.56 -16.42 -9.10
N ALA A 106 -14.00 -17.00 -10.22
CA ALA A 106 -13.27 -16.91 -11.48
C ALA A 106 -13.17 -15.46 -11.98
N ALA A 107 -14.24 -14.68 -11.87
CA ALA A 107 -14.23 -13.26 -12.21
C ALA A 107 -13.22 -12.46 -11.36
N ALA A 108 -13.14 -12.73 -10.05
CA ALA A 108 -12.15 -12.11 -9.18
C ALA A 108 -10.70 -12.49 -9.57
N GLN A 109 -10.46 -13.73 -10.01
CA GLN A 109 -9.16 -14.16 -10.49
C GLN A 109 -8.75 -13.46 -11.80
N GLU A 110 -9.68 -13.34 -12.75
CA GLU A 110 -9.43 -12.61 -14.00
C GLU A 110 -9.21 -11.12 -13.76
N PHE A 111 -9.90 -10.55 -12.77
CA PHE A 111 -9.66 -9.17 -12.34
C PHE A 111 -8.24 -8.97 -11.82
N ILE A 112 -7.72 -9.91 -11.01
CA ILE A 112 -6.31 -9.87 -10.54
C ILE A 112 -5.34 -9.94 -11.73
N LEU A 113 -5.59 -10.83 -12.70
CA LEU A 113 -4.74 -10.95 -13.89
C LEU A 113 -4.73 -9.66 -14.71
N SER A 114 -5.90 -9.05 -14.91
CA SER A 114 -6.05 -7.74 -15.58
C SER A 114 -5.30 -6.63 -14.83
N ALA A 115 -5.45 -6.57 -13.50
CA ALA A 115 -4.76 -5.59 -12.67
C ALA A 115 -3.23 -5.77 -12.69
N ARG A 116 -2.74 -7.02 -12.76
CA ARG A 116 -1.30 -7.31 -12.93
C ARG A 116 -0.80 -6.83 -14.28
N GLN A 117 -1.56 -7.03 -15.35
CA GLN A 117 -1.18 -6.53 -16.67
C GLN A 117 -1.12 -4.99 -16.69
N THR A 118 -2.02 -4.33 -15.98
CA THR A 118 -1.99 -2.87 -15.80
C THR A 118 -0.74 -2.42 -15.04
N LEU A 119 -0.35 -3.12 -13.97
CA LEU A 119 0.88 -2.85 -13.22
C LEU A 119 2.13 -2.93 -14.11
N VAL A 120 2.20 -3.91 -15.01
CA VAL A 120 3.34 -4.05 -15.95
C VAL A 120 3.49 -2.80 -16.82
N GLY A 121 2.39 -2.20 -17.28
CA GLY A 121 2.44 -0.93 -18.04
C GLY A 121 3.00 0.23 -17.21
N VAL A 122 2.63 0.31 -15.92
CA VAL A 122 3.15 1.32 -15.00
C VAL A 122 4.65 1.10 -14.73
N GLU A 123 5.08 -0.15 -14.54
CA GLU A 123 6.49 -0.50 -14.37
C GLU A 123 7.34 -0.05 -15.56
N GLN A 124 6.88 -0.30 -16.79
CA GLN A 124 7.55 0.15 -18.01
C GLN A 124 7.67 1.67 -18.07
N SER A 125 6.60 2.41 -17.72
CA SER A 125 6.62 3.88 -17.69
C SER A 125 7.61 4.43 -16.65
N VAL A 126 7.69 3.81 -15.47
CA VAL A 126 8.64 4.20 -14.42
C VAL A 126 10.08 3.97 -14.88
N LEU A 127 10.35 2.80 -15.48
CA LEU A 127 11.68 2.48 -16.01
C LEU A 127 12.08 3.41 -17.16
N LEU A 128 11.17 3.74 -18.07
CA LEU A 128 11.43 4.68 -19.15
C LEU A 128 11.73 6.09 -18.61
N THR A 129 10.96 6.54 -17.62
CA THR A 129 11.19 7.83 -16.95
C THR A 129 12.57 7.88 -16.28
N ALA A 130 12.99 6.78 -15.64
CA ALA A 130 14.30 6.66 -15.03
C ALA A 130 15.44 6.77 -16.06
N VAL A 131 15.29 6.11 -17.22
CA VAL A 131 16.28 6.19 -18.31
C VAL A 131 16.42 7.64 -18.82
N ASN A 132 15.29 8.32 -19.08
CA ASN A 132 15.30 9.70 -19.54
C ASN A 132 15.97 10.64 -18.53
N ALA A 133 15.59 10.53 -17.25
CA ALA A 133 16.18 11.32 -16.18
C ALA A 133 17.70 11.10 -16.06
N PHE A 134 18.18 9.85 -16.19
CA PHE A 134 19.61 9.55 -16.16
C PHE A 134 20.38 10.21 -17.32
N VAL A 135 19.84 10.13 -18.53
CA VAL A 135 20.44 10.74 -19.73
C VAL A 135 20.48 12.26 -19.59
N ASP A 136 19.41 12.88 -19.09
CA ASP A 136 19.32 14.32 -18.87
C ASP A 136 20.35 14.82 -17.85
N VAL A 137 20.51 14.12 -16.72
CA VAL A 137 21.53 14.46 -15.71
C VAL A 137 22.94 14.37 -16.31
N ARG A 138 23.19 13.36 -17.16
CA ARG A 138 24.50 13.17 -17.79
C ARG A 138 24.81 14.24 -18.83
N LEU A 139 23.82 14.67 -19.61
CA LEU A 139 23.93 15.82 -20.53
C LEU A 139 24.22 17.12 -19.78
N ARG A 140 23.45 17.42 -18.73
CA ARG A 140 23.66 18.62 -17.89
C ARG A 140 25.04 18.64 -17.26
N ARG A 141 25.53 17.50 -16.77
CA ARG A 141 26.89 17.37 -16.23
C ARG A 141 27.93 17.69 -17.30
N LYS A 142 27.83 17.16 -18.52
CA LYS A 142 28.75 17.49 -19.63
C LYS A 142 28.73 18.96 -20.00
N LEU A 143 27.53 19.57 -20.11
CA LEU A 143 27.40 21.00 -20.42
C LEU A 143 28.01 21.88 -19.32
N SER A 144 27.80 21.54 -18.04
CA SER A 144 28.40 22.28 -16.92
C SER A 144 29.93 22.24 -16.93
N VAL A 145 30.54 21.13 -17.36
CA VAL A 145 31.99 21.02 -17.52
C VAL A 145 32.49 21.90 -18.68
N CYS A 146 31.80 21.89 -19.82
CA CYS A 146 32.17 22.69 -20.99
C CYS A 146 32.04 24.21 -20.74
N VAL A 147 31.04 24.64 -19.97
CA VAL A 147 30.88 26.05 -19.57
C VAL A 147 32.02 26.50 -18.64
N LYS A 148 32.46 25.64 -17.73
CA LYS A 148 33.52 25.97 -16.78
C LYS A 148 34.89 26.15 -17.45
N THR A 149 35.11 25.53 -18.61
CA THR A 149 36.35 25.65 -19.40
C THR A 149 36.39 26.87 -20.33
N THR A 150 35.28 27.61 -20.50
CA THR A 150 35.23 28.80 -21.37
C THR A 150 35.28 30.13 -20.61
N THR A 151 35.18 30.10 -19.27
CA THR A 151 35.17 31.28 -18.39
C THR A 151 36.45 31.47 -17.56
N GLY A 152 37.55 30.81 -17.96
CA GLY A 152 38.89 31.04 -17.43
C GLY A 152 39.81 31.48 -18.56
#